data_AF-A0A9D5TK63-F1
#
_entry.id   AF-A0A9D5TK63-F1
#
_cell.length_a   1.000
_cell.length_b   1.000
_cell.length_c   1.000
_cell.angle_alpha   90.00
_cell.angle_beta   90.00
_cell.angle_gamma   90.00
#
_symmetry.space_group_name_H-M   'P 1'
#
loop_
_entity.id
_entity.type
_entity.pdbx_description
1 polymer ?
#
loop_
_entity_poly.entity_id
_entity_poly.type
_entity_poly.pdbx_seq_one_letter_code
_entity_poly.pdbx_strand_id
1 'polypeptide(L)' 'MIRLTSGQTVRVRRMVRKLCANCDEDRNCLLLENGETQRCVQLISRYGVYCKYFLEAVLPVDRELFAQIMEHNI' A
#
# COMPACT_ATOMS: atom_id res chain seq x y z
N MET A 1 -3.01 6.96 -12.20
CA MET A 1 -2.13 6.07 -11.40
C MET A 1 -1.45 6.94 -10.35
N ILE A 2 -1.59 6.62 -9.07
CA ILE A 2 -0.97 7.40 -7.98
C ILE A 2 0.53 7.09 -7.93
N ARG A 3 1.37 8.11 -8.12
CA ARG A 3 2.83 8.04 -8.06
C ARG A 3 3.32 8.33 -6.65
N LEU A 4 4.39 7.65 -6.26
CA LEU A 4 5.04 7.81 -4.96
C LEU A 4 6.47 8.30 -5.14
N THR A 5 6.89 9.23 -4.28
CA THR A 5 8.31 9.52 -4.06
C THR A 5 8.97 8.41 -3.24
N SER A 6 10.30 8.35 -3.23
CA SER A 6 11.03 7.37 -2.41
C SER A 6 10.69 7.44 -0.93
N GLY A 7 10.47 8.65 -0.38
CA GLY A 7 10.04 8.85 1.01
C GLY A 7 8.65 8.30 1.27
N GLN A 8 7.70 8.60 0.37
CA GLN A 8 6.33 8.08 0.48
C GLN A 8 6.29 6.55 0.37
N THR A 9 7.09 5.94 -0.51
CA THR A 9 7.18 4.47 -0.64
C THR A 9 7.60 3.79 0.66
N VAL A 10 8.56 4.36 1.40
CA VAL A 10 8.96 3.81 2.70
C VAL A 10 7.81 3.87 3.72
N ARG A 11 7.11 5.01 3.78
CA ARG A 11 5.97 5.21 4.70
C ARG A 11 4.80 4.30 4.34
N VAL A 12 4.44 4.20 3.06
CA VAL A 12 3.43 3.27 2.54
C VAL A 12 3.76 1.82 2.91
N ARG A 13 5.01 1.36 2.69
CA ARG A 13 5.41 -0.01 3.06
C ARG A 13 5.31 -0.27 4.56
N ARG A 14 5.62 0.72 5.39
CA ARG A 14 5.44 0.64 6.85
C ARG A 14 3.95 0.53 7.20
N MET A 15 3.09 1.32 6.56
CA MET A 15 1.65 1.24 6.78
C MET A 15 1.08 -0.13 6.38
N VAL A 16 1.46 -0.65 5.21
CA VAL A 16 1.00 -1.98 4.78
C VAL A 16 1.34 -3.04 5.83
N ARG A 17 2.59 -3.07 6.32
CA ARG A 17 3.01 -4.07 7.33
C ARG A 17 2.34 -3.92 8.69
N LYS A 18 1.89 -2.72 9.05
CA LYS A 18 1.37 -2.44 10.39
C LYS A 18 -0.16 -2.39 10.46
N LEU A 19 -0.81 -2.01 9.36
CA LEU A 19 -2.22 -1.62 9.35
C LEU A 19 -3.05 -2.38 8.31
N CYS A 20 -2.43 -3.03 7.32
CA CYS A 20 -3.20 -3.75 6.31
C CYS A 20 -3.66 -5.09 6.88
N ALA A 21 -4.95 -5.22 7.16
CA ALA A 21 -5.57 -6.47 7.62
C ALA A 21 -5.41 -7.64 6.63
N ASN A 22 -5.16 -7.33 5.36
CA ASN A 22 -4.98 -8.31 4.29
C ASN A 22 -3.50 -8.64 4.01
N CYS A 23 -2.55 -8.14 4.81
CA CYS A 23 -1.14 -8.48 4.70
C CYS A 23 -0.72 -9.33 5.90
N ASP A 24 -0.29 -10.57 5.67
CA ASP A 24 0.19 -11.46 6.74
C ASP A 24 1.62 -11.10 7.20
N GLU A 25 2.12 -11.82 8.21
CA GLU A 25 3.46 -11.64 8.79
C GLU A 25 4.59 -11.94 7.80
N ASP A 26 4.36 -12.90 6.90
CA ASP A 26 5.28 -13.24 5.82
C ASP A 26 5.26 -12.22 4.69
N ARG A 27 4.34 -11.26 4.72
CA ARG A 27 4.08 -10.17 3.78
C ARG A 27 3.43 -10.59 2.46
N ASN A 28 2.61 -11.62 2.53
CA ASN A 28 1.69 -12.04 1.48
C ASN A 28 0.33 -11.36 1.63
N CYS A 29 -0.41 -11.25 0.53
CA CYS A 29 -1.73 -10.67 0.49
C CYS A 29 -2.80 -11.77 0.49
N LEU A 30 -3.64 -11.77 1.53
CA LEU A 30 -4.67 -12.78 1.75
C LEU A 30 -5.82 -12.72 0.73
N LEU A 31 -6.00 -11.56 0.07
CA LEU A 31 -7.03 -11.38 -0.96
C LEU A 31 -6.63 -11.86 -2.36
N LEU A 32 -5.37 -12.25 -2.56
CA LEU A 32 -4.93 -12.78 -3.85
C LEU A 32 -5.27 -14.27 -3.88
N GLU A 33 -6.41 -14.59 -4.47
CA GLU A 33 -6.94 -15.95 -4.62
C GLU A 33 -6.34 -16.62 -5.85
N ASN A 34 -5.11 -17.11 -5.75
CA ASN A 34 -4.46 -17.82 -6.86
C ASN A 34 -3.96 -19.20 -6.44
N GLY A 35 -4.51 -19.78 -5.36
CA GLY A 35 -4.14 -21.11 -4.85
C GLY A 35 -2.76 -21.18 -4.17
N GLU A 36 -1.98 -20.10 -4.26
CA GLU A 36 -0.66 -19.94 -3.64
C GLU A 36 -0.56 -18.58 -2.96
N THR A 37 0.14 -18.49 -1.83
CA THR A 37 0.40 -17.23 -1.14
C THR A 37 1.19 -16.27 -2.06
N GLN A 38 0.62 -15.11 -2.37
CA GLN A 38 1.30 -14.09 -3.17
C GLN A 38 1.76 -12.90 -2.35
N ARG A 39 2.96 -12.41 -2.66
CA ARG A 39 3.50 -11.16 -2.10
C ARG A 39 2.49 -10.02 -2.25
N CYS A 40 2.32 -9.22 -1.20
CA CYS A 40 1.44 -8.07 -1.28
C CYS A 40 1.90 -7.12 -2.40
N VAL A 41 1.01 -6.88 -3.37
CA VAL A 41 1.29 -6.03 -4.54
C VAL A 41 1.82 -4.66 -4.12
N GLN A 42 1.25 -4.06 -3.06
CA GLN A 42 1.69 -2.75 -2.59
C GLN A 42 3.10 -2.75 -1.98
N LEU A 43 3.55 -3.87 -1.42
CA LEU A 43 4.92 -3.98 -0.87
C LEU A 43 5.97 -4.14 -1.96
N ILE A 44 5.65 -4.80 -3.06
CA ILE A 44 6.57 -4.99 -4.19
C ILE A 44 6.58 -3.79 -5.15
N SER A 45 5.52 -2.99 -5.17
CA SER A 45 5.47 -1.73 -5.93
C SER A 45 6.44 -0.68 -5.38
N ARG A 46 7.22 -0.05 -6.27
CA ARG A 46 8.22 0.97 -5.91
C ARG A 46 7.75 2.41 -6.17
N TYR A 47 7.00 2.62 -7.24
CA TYR A 47 6.74 3.95 -7.81
C TYR A 47 5.29 4.42 -7.69
N GLY A 48 4.41 3.61 -7.07
CA GLY A 48 2.99 3.93 -7.06
C GLY A 48 2.16 3.09 -6.11
N VAL A 49 0.90 3.51 -5.96
CA VAL A 49 -0.14 2.75 -5.28
C VAL A 49 -0.90 1.92 -6.30
N TYR A 50 -0.85 0.60 -6.14
CA TYR A 50 -1.49 -0.39 -7.04
C TYR A 50 -2.54 -1.24 -6.32
N CYS A 51 -2.49 -1.30 -4.99
CA CYS A 51 -3.51 -2.00 -4.21
C CYS A 51 -4.69 -1.07 -3.93
N LYS A 52 -5.85 -1.36 -4.53
CA LYS A 52 -7.09 -0.61 -4.32
C LYS A 52 -7.52 -0.61 -2.85
N TYR A 53 -7.47 -1.77 -2.18
CA TYR A 53 -7.78 -1.87 -0.75
C TYR A 53 -6.88 -0.97 0.10
N PHE A 54 -5.57 -0.95 -0.18
CA PHE A 54 -4.67 -0.04 0.53
C PHE A 54 -5.06 1.42 0.32
N LEU A 55 -5.35 1.82 -0.92
CA LEU A 55 -5.72 3.19 -1.25
C LEU A 55 -6.99 3.66 -0.52
N GLU A 56 -8.02 2.80 -0.47
CA GLU A 56 -9.35 3.19 0.02
C GLU A 56 -9.52 2.98 1.53
N ALA A 57 -8.90 1.93 2.10
CA ALA A 57 -9.14 1.54 3.49
C ALA A 57 -7.95 1.82 4.42
N VAL A 58 -6.72 1.73 3.94
CA VAL A 58 -5.51 1.78 4.80
C VAL A 58 -4.83 3.15 4.75
N LEU A 59 -4.63 3.69 3.55
CA LEU A 59 -3.94 4.95 3.34
C LEU A 59 -4.62 6.15 4.04
N PRO A 60 -5.96 6.28 4.02
CA PRO A 60 -6.64 7.42 4.67
C PRO A 60 -6.49 7.46 6.20
N VAL A 61 -6.04 6.37 6.83
CA VAL A 61 -5.72 6.34 8.27
C VAL A 61 -4.56 7.30 8.59
N ASP A 62 -3.59 7.43 7.68
CA ASP A 62 -2.53 8.43 7.76
C ASP A 62 -2.92 9.65 6.93
N ARG A 63 -3.72 10.53 7.53
CA ARG A 63 -4.30 11.72 6.85
C ARG A 63 -3.24 12.62 6.21
N GLU A 64 -2.10 12.77 6.88
CA GLU A 64 -0.98 13.59 6.41
C GLU A 64 -0.36 12.98 5.15
N LEU A 65 -0.03 11.68 5.18
CA LEU A 65 0.51 11.01 4.01
C LEU A 65 -0.50 10.94 2.86
N PHE A 66 -1.77 10.70 3.17
CA PHE A 66 -2.84 10.70 2.17
C PHE A 66 -2.92 12.07 1.46
N ALA A 67 -3.00 13.18 2.20
CA ALA A 67 -3.02 14.51 1.61
C ALA A 67 -1.77 14.78 0.75
N GLN A 68 -0.59 14.50 1.29
CA GLN A 68 0.67 14.64 0.55
C GLN A 68 0.67 13.82 -0.74
N ILE A 69 0.21 12.57 -0.73
CA ILE A 69 0.17 11.75 -1.94
C ILE A 69 -0.85 12.29 -2.94
N MET A 70 -2.04 12.68 -2.48
CA MET A 70 -3.10 13.16 -3.37
C MET A 70 -2.74 14.49 -4.02
N GLU A 71 -2.20 15.47 -3.28
CA GLU A 71 -1.79 16.77 -3.83
C GLU A 71 -0.75 16.65 -4.95
N HIS A 72 0.19 15.72 -4.85
CA HIS A 72 1.21 15.48 -5.87
C HIS A 72 0.71 14.72 -7.12
N ASN A 73 -0.54 14.26 -7.14
CA ASN A 73 -1.11 13.41 -8.18
C ASN A 73 -2.39 13.99 -8.83
N ILE A 74 -2.64 15.28 -8.63
CA ILE A 74 -3.65 16.08 -9.33
C ILE A 74 -3.11 16.52 -10.69
#